data_AF-A0A2X0IS80-F1
#
_entry.id   AF-A0A2X0IS80-F1
#
_cell.length_a   1.000
_cell.length_b   1.000
_cell.length_c   1.000
_cell.angle_alpha   90.00
_cell.angle_beta   90.00
_cell.angle_gamma   90.00
#
_symmetry.space_group_name_H-M   'P 1'
#
loop_
_entity.id
_entity.type
_entity.pdbx_description
1 polymer ?
#
loop_
_entity_poly.entity_id
_entity_poly.type
_entity_poly.pdbx_seq_one_letter_code
_entity_poly.pdbx_strand_id
1 'polypeptide(L)'
;MASPEYRNESGIQNINSTVSGAQAVGTGAVASVGTPPEANALAEAVGVLLRQLPALGLDTETAEDAEAHLEDLHAEATAAEPSPGRVRRALSGLKGVLAGVAAAAGALTAVEKAAEPLLRLLG
;
A
#
# COMPACT_ATOMS: atom_id res chain seq x y z
N MET A 1 50.44 -38.91 2.23
CA MET A 1 50.19 -37.45 2.18
C MET A 1 49.03 -37.24 1.22
N ALA A 2 47.86 -36.88 1.73
CA ALA A 2 46.68 -36.54 0.93
C ALA A 2 46.07 -35.26 1.52
N SER A 3 45.90 -34.24 0.67
CA SER A 3 45.37 -32.93 1.03
C SER A 3 43.89 -33.01 1.41
N PRO A 4 43.41 -32.20 2.37
CA PRO A 4 42.00 -32.09 2.72
C PRO A 4 41.28 -31.05 1.86
N GLU A 5 40.24 -31.46 1.14
CA GLU A 5 39.29 -30.54 0.52
C GLU A 5 38.23 -30.13 1.56
N TYR A 6 38.05 -28.82 1.69
CA TYR A 6 37.00 -28.16 2.45
C TYR A 6 35.60 -28.57 1.95
N ARG A 7 34.67 -28.92 2.85
CA ARG A 7 33.30 -28.38 2.74
C ARG A 7 32.51 -28.43 4.04
N ASN A 8 32.26 -27.24 4.53
CA ASN A 8 31.30 -26.82 5.53
C ASN A 8 29.86 -26.98 5.02
N GLU A 9 29.24 -28.13 5.26
CA GLU A 9 27.79 -28.30 5.11
C GLU A 9 27.08 -27.71 6.34
N SER A 10 26.99 -26.38 6.39
CA SER A 10 25.96 -25.72 7.20
C SER A 10 24.61 -26.06 6.58
N GLY A 11 23.90 -27.01 7.21
CA GLY A 11 22.52 -27.33 6.91
C GLY A 11 21.63 -26.10 7.12
N ILE A 12 21.42 -25.35 6.05
CA ILE A 12 20.31 -24.41 5.96
C ILE A 12 19.04 -25.26 5.99
N GLN A 13 18.36 -25.23 7.14
CA GLN A 13 17.04 -25.80 7.32
C GLN A 13 16.11 -25.20 6.25
N ASN A 14 15.76 -26.04 5.27
CA ASN A 14 14.82 -25.73 4.20
C ASN A 14 13.45 -25.39 4.81
N ILE A 15 13.13 -24.10 4.89
CA ILE A 15 11.84 -23.55 5.33
C ILE A 15 10.70 -23.75 4.31
N ASN A 16 10.89 -24.53 3.25
CA ASN A 16 9.91 -24.67 2.19
C ASN A 16 9.10 -25.99 2.27
N SER A 17 8.70 -26.38 3.48
CA SER A 17 7.74 -27.47 3.67
C SER A 17 6.33 -26.92 3.90
N THR A 18 5.57 -26.92 2.80
CA THR A 18 4.09 -26.98 2.77
C THR A 18 3.34 -25.77 3.34
N VAL A 19 3.20 -24.73 2.51
CA VAL A 19 1.94 -23.97 2.46
C VAL A 19 1.24 -24.35 1.16
N SER A 20 0.26 -25.25 1.30
CA SER A 20 -0.70 -25.56 0.26
C SER A 20 -1.57 -24.33 -0.02
N GLY A 21 -1.68 -23.98 -1.30
CA GLY A 21 -2.84 -23.30 -1.87
C GLY A 21 -2.71 -21.78 -2.05
N ALA A 22 -2.17 -21.36 -3.20
CA ALA A 22 -2.86 -20.48 -4.14
C ALA A 22 -1.92 -20.15 -5.32
N GLN A 23 -2.51 -20.03 -6.49
CA GLN A 23 -1.88 -20.10 -7.80
C GLN A 23 -1.09 -18.84 -8.14
N ALA A 24 0.03 -19.05 -8.83
CA ALA A 24 0.80 -18.00 -9.47
C ALA A 24 0.00 -17.36 -10.62
N VAL A 25 -0.10 -16.02 -10.59
CA VAL A 25 -0.35 -15.19 -11.78
C VAL A 25 0.77 -14.15 -11.82
N GLY A 26 1.57 -14.21 -12.89
CA GLY A 26 2.75 -13.39 -13.06
C GLY A 26 2.42 -11.92 -13.28
N THR A 27 3.10 -11.06 -12.54
CA THR A 27 3.70 -9.77 -12.93
C THR A 27 4.63 -9.44 -11.77
N GLY A 28 5.82 -8.88 -12.04
CA GLY A 28 6.89 -8.68 -11.06
C GLY A 28 6.56 -7.76 -9.88
N ALA A 29 5.64 -8.18 -9.00
CA ALA A 29 5.55 -7.69 -7.65
C ALA A 29 6.76 -8.27 -6.92
N VAL A 30 7.79 -7.45 -6.76
CA VAL A 30 8.56 -7.54 -5.52
C VAL A 30 7.52 -7.36 -4.41
N ALA A 31 6.99 -8.48 -3.91
CA ALA A 31 6.45 -8.50 -2.57
C ALA A 31 7.63 -8.05 -1.72
N SER A 32 7.69 -6.76 -1.42
CA SER A 32 8.52 -6.24 -0.35
C SER A 32 8.16 -7.10 0.84
N VAL A 33 9.05 -8.03 1.16
CA VAL A 33 8.93 -8.94 2.30
C VAL A 33 8.80 -8.01 3.51
N GLY A 34 7.57 -7.73 3.95
CA GLY A 34 7.31 -6.85 5.09
C GLY A 34 6.10 -5.91 5.02
N THR A 35 5.41 -5.73 3.89
CA THR A 35 4.22 -4.84 3.86
C THR A 35 2.95 -5.64 4.24
N PRO A 36 2.20 -5.27 5.29
CA PRO A 36 0.95 -5.94 5.65
C PRO A 36 -0.03 -5.95 4.47
N PRO A 37 -0.83 -7.02 4.26
CA PRO A 37 -1.80 -7.08 3.17
C PRO A 37 -2.78 -5.88 3.18
N GLU A 38 -3.06 -5.32 4.35
CA GLU A 38 -3.87 -4.12 4.56
C GLU A 38 -3.21 -2.85 4.00
N ALA A 39 -1.88 -2.75 4.13
CA ALA A 39 -1.10 -1.63 3.62
C ALA A 39 -1.02 -1.67 2.08
N ASN A 40 -0.96 -2.88 1.50
CA ASN A 40 -1.09 -3.05 0.06
C ASN A 40 -2.48 -2.63 -0.46
N ALA A 41 -3.55 -2.94 0.28
CA ALA A 41 -4.91 -2.53 -0.11
C ALA A 41 -5.10 -1.01 -0.12
N LEU A 42 -4.52 -0.29 0.85
CA LEU A 42 -4.55 1.18 0.86
C LEU A 42 -3.77 1.77 -0.31
N ALA A 43 -2.56 1.27 -0.58
CA ALA A 43 -1.75 1.72 -1.70
C ALA A 43 -2.45 1.51 -3.06
N GLU A 44 -3.11 0.36 -3.24
CA GLU A 44 -3.90 0.07 -4.45
C GLU A 44 -5.09 1.01 -4.60
N ALA A 45 -5.88 1.23 -3.54
CA ALA A 45 -7.03 2.14 -3.57
C ALA A 45 -6.61 3.58 -3.92
N VAL A 46 -5.50 4.03 -3.34
CA VAL A 46 -4.91 5.34 -3.63
C VAL A 46 -4.44 5.43 -5.09
N GLY A 47 -3.74 4.41 -5.59
CA GLY A 47 -3.29 4.37 -6.99
C GLY A 47 -4.44 4.30 -8.00
N VAL A 48 -5.58 3.71 -7.63
CA VAL A 48 -6.81 3.79 -8.43
C VAL A 48 -7.36 5.22 -8.45
N LEU A 49 -7.48 5.88 -7.30
CA LEU A 49 -8.00 7.25 -7.24
C LEU A 49 -7.10 8.27 -7.96
N LEU A 50 -5.77 8.16 -7.84
CA LEU A 50 -4.83 8.99 -8.61
C LEU A 50 -5.09 8.92 -10.13
N ARG A 51 -5.35 7.72 -10.66
CA ARG A 51 -5.70 7.54 -12.08
C ARG A 51 -7.07 8.09 -12.45
N GLN A 52 -7.98 8.22 -11.47
CA GLN A 52 -9.31 8.75 -11.66
C GLN A 52 -9.39 10.28 -11.52
N LEU A 53 -8.44 10.92 -10.82
CA LEU A 53 -8.43 12.39 -10.61
C LEU A 53 -8.68 13.20 -11.89
N PRO A 54 -8.01 12.94 -13.03
CA PRO A 54 -8.24 13.71 -14.26
C PRO A 54 -9.67 13.56 -14.81
N ALA A 55 -10.36 12.46 -14.49
CA ALA A 55 -11.71 12.19 -14.93
C ALA A 55 -12.79 12.79 -14.00
N LEU A 56 -12.39 13.31 -12.82
CA LEU A 56 -13.31 13.89 -11.85
C LEU A 56 -13.74 15.34 -12.20
N GLY A 57 -13.13 15.95 -13.21
CA GLY A 57 -13.46 17.30 -13.67
C GLY A 57 -13.18 18.37 -12.62
N LEU A 58 -12.20 18.13 -11.76
CA LEU A 58 -11.72 19.05 -10.75
C LEU A 58 -11.03 20.26 -11.41
N ASP A 59 -11.09 21.42 -10.75
CA ASP A 59 -10.15 22.49 -11.08
C ASP A 59 -8.72 22.09 -10.72
N THR A 60 -7.74 22.79 -11.30
CA THR A 60 -6.32 22.46 -11.15
C THR A 60 -5.86 22.47 -9.69
N GLU A 61 -6.28 23.46 -8.90
CA GLU A 61 -5.88 23.59 -7.50
C GLU A 61 -6.43 22.43 -6.66
N THR A 62 -7.72 22.13 -6.80
CA THR A 62 -8.36 20.98 -6.13
C THR A 62 -7.74 19.65 -6.56
N ALA A 63 -7.37 19.50 -7.83
CA ALA A 63 -6.73 18.28 -8.33
C ALA A 63 -5.32 18.10 -7.74
N GLU A 64 -4.51 19.15 -7.72
CA GLU A 64 -3.15 19.16 -7.16
C GLU A 64 -3.17 18.90 -5.65
N ASP A 65 -4.08 19.53 -4.91
CA ASP A 65 -4.23 19.31 -3.46
C ASP A 65 -4.70 17.87 -3.15
N ALA A 66 -5.61 17.32 -3.96
CA ALA A 66 -6.07 15.94 -3.80
C ALA A 66 -4.95 14.95 -4.13
N GLU A 67 -4.17 15.22 -5.17
CA GLU A 67 -2.99 14.43 -5.54
C GLU A 67 -1.95 14.42 -4.42
N ALA A 68 -1.61 15.58 -3.85
CA ALA A 68 -0.66 15.67 -2.74
C ALA A 68 -1.07 14.81 -1.53
N HIS A 69 -2.36 14.84 -1.16
CA HIS A 69 -2.86 14.00 -0.06
C HIS A 69 -2.91 12.51 -0.39
N LEU A 70 -3.11 12.15 -1.67
CA LEU A 70 -3.04 10.77 -2.12
C LEU A 70 -1.60 10.26 -2.12
N GLU A 71 -0.64 11.08 -2.56
CA GLU A 71 0.78 10.75 -2.48
C GLU A 71 1.24 10.54 -1.03
N ASP A 72 0.81 11.41 -0.10
CA ASP A 72 1.06 11.23 1.33
C ASP A 72 0.49 9.90 1.85
N LEU A 73 -0.73 9.53 1.46
CA LEU A 73 -1.34 8.25 1.82
C LEU A 73 -0.58 7.07 1.22
N HIS A 74 -0.13 7.16 -0.02
CA HIS A 74 0.65 6.12 -0.69
C HIS A 74 2.02 5.94 -0.02
N ALA A 75 2.68 7.04 0.33
CA ALA A 75 3.95 7.03 1.04
C ALA A 75 3.82 6.35 2.40
N GLU A 76 2.78 6.68 3.17
CA GLU A 76 2.52 6.00 4.45
C GLU A 76 2.13 4.53 4.25
N ALA A 77 1.30 4.20 3.27
CA ALA A 77 0.90 2.81 2.98
C ALA A 77 2.09 1.92 2.57
N THR A 78 3.13 2.51 1.98
CA THR A 78 4.34 1.78 1.55
C THR A 78 5.51 1.95 2.50
N ALA A 79 5.35 2.70 3.59
CA ALA A 79 6.38 2.90 4.60
C ALA A 79 6.65 1.59 5.37
N ALA A 80 7.91 1.41 5.77
CA ALA A 80 8.30 0.29 6.64
C ALA A 80 7.63 0.38 8.03
N GLU A 81 7.41 1.60 8.52
CA GLU A 81 6.69 1.89 9.76
C GLU A 81 5.62 2.97 9.49
N PRO A 82 4.41 2.55 9.07
CA PRO A 82 3.32 3.49 8.81
C PRO A 82 2.84 4.17 10.10
N SER A 83 2.53 5.46 10.03
CA SER A 83 2.02 6.21 11.19
C SER A 83 0.49 6.39 11.10
N PRO A 84 -0.28 5.95 12.11
CA PRO A 84 -1.73 6.12 12.10
C PRO A 84 -2.14 7.60 12.12
N GLY A 85 -1.32 8.47 12.74
CA GLY A 85 -1.56 9.91 12.77
C GLY A 85 -1.39 10.55 11.39
N ARG A 86 -0.40 10.12 10.60
CA ARG A 86 -0.17 10.64 9.25
C ARG A 86 -1.21 10.13 8.27
N VAL A 87 -1.58 8.85 8.34
CA VAL A 87 -2.68 8.28 7.54
C VAL A 87 -3.99 9.03 7.81
N ARG A 88 -4.34 9.26 9.08
CA ARG A 88 -5.56 10.02 9.44
C ARG A 88 -5.52 11.46 8.94
N ARG A 89 -4.35 12.12 9.02
CA ARG A 89 -4.18 13.50 8.56
C ARG A 89 -4.35 13.61 7.06
N ALA A 90 -3.66 12.77 6.29
CA ALA A 90 -3.73 12.77 4.84
C ALA A 90 -5.15 12.41 4.36
N LEU A 91 -5.79 11.40 4.99
CA LEU A 91 -7.18 11.06 4.70
C LEU A 91 -8.15 12.22 5.01
N SER A 92 -7.96 12.91 6.12
CA SER A 92 -8.80 14.07 6.48
C SER A 92 -8.60 15.25 5.52
N GLY A 93 -7.37 15.49 5.08
CA GLY A 93 -7.06 16.49 4.06
C GLY A 93 -7.74 16.17 2.73
N LEU A 94 -7.58 14.93 2.25
CA LEU A 94 -8.21 14.44 1.04
C LEU A 94 -9.74 14.60 1.07
N LYS A 95 -10.38 14.29 2.20
CA LYS A 95 -11.83 14.49 2.39
C LYS A 95 -12.23 15.96 2.36
N GLY A 96 -11.37 16.85 2.88
CA GLY A 96 -11.61 18.29 2.87
C GLY A 96 -11.54 18.86 1.46
N VAL A 97 -10.52 18.48 0.69
CA VAL A 97 -10.32 18.92 -0.69
C VAL A 97 -11.44 18.40 -1.60
N LEU A 98 -11.80 17.12 -1.48
CA LEU A 98 -12.85 16.51 -2.27
C LEU A 98 -14.26 16.71 -1.67
N ALA A 99 -14.40 17.60 -0.67
CA ALA A 99 -15.69 17.89 -0.06
C ALA A 99 -16.64 18.50 -1.09
N GLY A 100 -17.77 17.84 -1.34
CA GLY A 100 -18.76 18.29 -2.32
C GLY A 100 -18.50 17.83 -3.75
N VAL A 101 -17.42 17.10 -4.02
CA VAL A 101 -17.17 16.47 -5.32
C VAL A 101 -17.93 15.14 -5.37
N ALA A 102 -19.17 15.18 -5.85
CA ALA A 102 -20.04 14.00 -5.92
C ALA A 102 -19.40 12.83 -6.71
N ALA A 103 -18.66 13.14 -7.77
CA ALA A 103 -17.95 12.15 -8.58
C ALA A 103 -16.83 11.42 -7.81
N ALA A 104 -16.25 12.06 -6.80
CA ALA A 104 -15.16 11.51 -6.00
C ALA A 104 -15.64 10.70 -4.79
N ALA A 105 -16.91 10.83 -4.38
CA ALA A 105 -17.45 10.24 -3.16
C ALA A 105 -17.26 8.71 -3.08
N GLY A 106 -17.46 8.01 -4.21
CA GLY A 106 -17.26 6.56 -4.29
C GLY A 106 -15.80 6.15 -4.10
N ALA A 107 -14.87 6.84 -4.77
CA ALA A 107 -13.46 6.55 -4.66
C ALA A 107 -12.89 6.95 -3.28
N LEU A 108 -13.36 8.06 -2.71
CA LEU A 108 -13.03 8.49 -1.35
C LEU A 108 -13.45 7.43 -0.33
N THR A 109 -14.67 6.90 -0.46
CA THR A 109 -15.17 5.81 0.40
C THR A 109 -14.30 4.55 0.28
N ALA A 110 -13.85 4.21 -0.93
CA ALA A 110 -12.98 3.06 -1.15
C ALA A 110 -11.61 3.24 -0.44
N VAL A 111 -11.01 4.43 -0.51
CA VAL A 111 -9.77 4.76 0.20
C VAL A 111 -9.97 4.72 1.71
N GLU A 112 -11.07 5.26 2.23
CA GLU A 112 -11.41 5.18 3.67
C GLU A 112 -11.53 3.73 4.14
N LYS A 113 -12.21 2.88 3.36
CA LYS A 113 -12.39 1.46 3.67
C LYS A 113 -11.07 0.69 3.64
N ALA A 114 -10.17 1.04 2.71
CA ALA A 114 -8.84 0.44 2.63
C ALA A 114 -7.91 0.93 3.77
N ALA A 115 -8.10 2.15 4.26
CA ALA A 115 -7.34 2.69 5.40
C ALA A 115 -7.78 2.11 6.75
N GLU A 116 -9.06 1.76 6.91
CA GLU A 116 -9.66 1.23 8.15
C GLU A 116 -8.88 0.06 8.78
N PRO A 117 -8.55 -1.03 8.06
CA PRO A 117 -7.83 -2.16 8.63
C PRO A 117 -6.38 -1.79 9.01
N LEU A 118 -5.70 -0.96 8.22
CA LEU A 118 -4.35 -0.47 8.54
C LEU A 118 -4.37 0.39 9.81
N LEU A 119 -5.33 1.31 9.92
CA LEU A 119 -5.48 2.16 11.11
C LEU A 119 -5.83 1.38 12.37
N ARG A 120 -6.51 0.24 12.22
CA ARG A 120 -6.82 -0.68 13.32
C ARG A 120 -5.61 -1.52 13.75
N LEU A 121 -4.70 -1.86 12.83
CA LEU A 121 -3.47 -2.57 13.17
C LEU A 121 -2.45 -1.66 13.87
N LEU A 122 -2.45 -0.37 13.55
CA LEU A 122 -1.54 0.63 14.11
C LEU A 122 -2.08 1.30 15.38
N GLY A 123 -3.29 0.96 15.82
CA GLY A 123 -4.03 1.60 16.91
C GLY A 123 -4.49 0.64 17.98
#